data_AF-A0A1D2X115-F1
#
_entry.id   AF-A0A1D2X115-F1
#
_cell.length_a   1.000
_cell.length_b   1.000
_cell.length_c   1.000
_cell.angle_alpha   90.00
_cell.angle_beta   90.00
_cell.angle_gamma   90.00
#
_symmetry.space_group_name_H-M   'P 1'
#
loop_
_entity.id
_entity.type
_entity.pdbx_description
1 polymer ?
#
loop_
_entity_poly.entity_id
_entity_poly.type
_entity_poly.pdbx_seq_one_letter_code
_entity_poly.pdbx_strand_id
1 'polypeptide(L)'
;MDRKFEIDDIIEIDGQIGQVKKIGFRSVELFKNNKFIVVPNKLFTTKSFVNYTQRGFYKVKFTIKLPNDDTLNEKLDVLDEIIKNNNYVLDNPGHSIFITGMSAFGMEILVKFFLINPLDDNIAVSEILNEFRNRFDFKYDF
;
A
#
# COMPACT_ATOMS: atom_id res chain seq x y z
N MET A 1 -27.05 16.95 -0.66
CA MET A 1 -25.68 17.16 -0.16
C MET A 1 -24.78 16.22 -0.93
N ASP A 2 -23.83 16.74 -1.70
CA ASP A 2 -22.80 15.93 -2.35
C ASP A 2 -21.94 15.26 -1.27
N ARG A 3 -22.10 13.95 -1.08
CA ARG A 3 -21.16 13.18 -0.26
C ARG A 3 -20.00 12.74 -1.15
N LYS A 4 -18.79 12.96 -0.66
CA LYS A 4 -17.53 12.63 -1.35
C LYS A 4 -17.10 11.16 -1.13
N PHE A 5 -17.95 10.35 -0.51
CA PHE A 5 -17.74 8.92 -0.24
C PHE A 5 -19.08 8.20 -0.05
N GLU A 6 -19.08 6.89 -0.28
CA GLU A 6 -20.25 6.01 -0.17
C GLU A 6 -20.00 4.84 0.81
N ILE A 7 -20.99 3.95 0.94
CA ILE A 7 -20.78 2.67 1.68
C ILE A 7 -19.76 1.84 0.90
N ASP A 8 -18.97 1.07 1.64
CA ASP A 8 -17.84 0.25 1.19
C ASP A 8 -16.59 1.00 0.70
N ASP A 9 -16.62 2.33 0.65
CA ASP A 9 -15.41 3.12 0.43
C ASP A 9 -14.42 2.95 1.59
N ILE A 10 -13.12 2.96 1.29
CA ILE A 10 -12.07 3.03 2.31
C ILE A 10 -11.61 4.48 2.41
N ILE A 11 -11.78 5.04 3.61
CA ILE A 11 -11.45 6.44 3.90
C ILE A 11 -10.52 6.54 5.09
N GLU A 12 -9.69 7.58 5.11
CA GLU A 12 -8.90 7.99 6.29
C GLU A 12 -9.24 9.42 6.69
N ILE A 13 -9.59 9.59 7.98
CA ILE A 13 -9.84 10.90 8.58
C ILE A 13 -9.23 10.93 9.97
N ASP A 14 -8.46 11.99 10.27
CA ASP A 14 -7.85 12.18 11.58
C ASP A 14 -7.03 10.96 12.05
N GLY A 15 -6.29 10.34 11.11
CA GLY A 15 -5.49 9.13 11.33
C GLY A 15 -6.30 7.82 11.48
N GLN A 16 -7.62 7.88 11.38
CA GLN A 16 -8.50 6.71 11.41
C GLN A 16 -8.82 6.26 10.00
N ILE A 17 -8.32 5.09 9.61
CA ILE A 17 -8.60 4.45 8.32
C ILE A 17 -9.53 3.25 8.49
N GLY A 18 -10.50 3.10 7.60
CA GLY A 18 -11.33 1.91 7.53
C GLY A 18 -12.36 1.95 6.42
N GLN A 19 -13.01 0.81 6.20
CA GLN A 19 -14.08 0.68 5.22
C GLN A 19 -15.40 1.22 5.79
N VAL A 20 -16.08 2.11 5.08
CA VAL A 20 -17.37 2.66 5.45
C VAL A 20 -18.41 1.53 5.46
N LYS A 21 -18.92 1.17 6.63
CA LYS A 21 -19.99 0.17 6.76
C LYS A 21 -21.37 0.77 6.93
N LYS A 22 -21.45 1.97 7.50
CA LYS A 22 -22.73 2.64 7.71
C LYS A 22 -22.57 4.13 7.79
N ILE A 23 -23.48 4.86 7.14
CA ILE A 23 -23.57 6.31 7.23
C ILE A 23 -24.85 6.68 7.96
N GLY A 24 -24.73 6.97 9.25
CA GLY A 24 -25.82 7.41 10.11
C GLY A 24 -26.05 8.92 10.07
N PHE A 25 -27.07 9.37 10.79
CA PHE A 25 -27.41 10.80 10.88
C PHE A 25 -26.34 11.63 11.60
N ARG A 26 -25.68 11.06 12.62
CA ARG A 26 -24.66 11.76 13.44
C ARG A 26 -23.24 11.25 13.27
N SER A 27 -23.07 10.05 12.71
CA SER A 27 -21.77 9.39 12.61
C SER A 27 -21.69 8.45 11.42
N VAL A 28 -20.46 8.18 11.00
CA VAL A 28 -20.09 7.13 10.06
C VAL A 28 -19.40 6.03 10.86
N GLU A 29 -19.74 4.77 10.57
CA GLU A 29 -19.07 3.59 11.13
C GLU A 29 -18.08 3.08 10.09
N LEU A 30 -16.79 3.10 10.44
CA LEU A 30 -15.71 2.49 9.66
C LEU A 30 -15.37 1.13 10.26
N PHE A 31 -15.02 0.17 9.44
CA PHE A 31 -14.58 -1.15 9.86
C PHE A 31 -13.14 -1.40 9.42
N LYS A 32 -12.29 -1.81 10.36
CA LYS A 32 -10.90 -2.22 10.11
C LYS A 32 -10.45 -3.19 11.19
N ASN A 33 -9.71 -4.23 10.81
CA ASN A 33 -9.09 -5.20 11.73
C ASN A 33 -10.06 -5.74 12.79
N ASN A 34 -11.26 -6.16 12.35
CA ASN A 34 -12.33 -6.70 13.19
C ASN A 34 -12.85 -5.73 14.28
N LYS A 35 -12.70 -4.42 14.07
CA LYS A 35 -13.17 -3.36 14.96
C LYS A 35 -13.97 -2.32 14.19
N PHE A 36 -14.98 -1.77 14.86
CA PHE A 36 -15.70 -0.59 14.39
C PHE A 36 -15.10 0.68 14.97
N ILE A 37 -14.92 1.68 14.11
CA ILE A 37 -14.50 3.04 14.46
C ILE A 37 -15.67 3.96 14.14
N VAL A 38 -16.16 4.68 15.15
CA VAL A 38 -17.30 5.60 14.98
C VAL A 38 -16.77 7.02 14.82
N VAL A 39 -16.96 7.61 13.63
CA VAL A 39 -16.51 8.96 13.31
C VAL A 39 -17.71 9.91 13.28
N PRO A 40 -17.75 10.98 14.11
CA PRO A 40 -18.83 11.96 14.05
C PRO A 40 -18.90 12.70 12.71
N ASN A 41 -20.11 12.94 12.20
CA ASN A 41 -20.34 13.63 10.93
C ASN A 41 -19.70 15.04 10.89
N LYS A 42 -19.65 15.72 12.04
CA LYS A 42 -18.99 17.03 12.20
C LYS A 42 -17.52 16.99 11.76
N LEU A 43 -16.82 15.86 11.94
CA LEU A 43 -15.42 15.73 11.57
C LEU A 43 -15.25 15.84 10.05
N PHE A 44 -16.10 15.17 9.26
CA PHE A 44 -16.07 15.23 7.78
C PHE A 44 -16.37 16.62 7.20
N THR A 45 -17.04 17.49 7.96
CA THR A 45 -17.28 18.89 7.56
C THR A 45 -16.19 19.86 8.02
N THR A 46 -15.34 19.45 8.97
CA THR A 46 -14.35 20.34 9.63
C THR A 46 -12.90 19.94 9.38
N LYS A 47 -12.67 18.72 8.92
CA LYS A 47 -11.36 18.16 8.61
C LYS A 47 -11.37 17.67 7.17
N SER A 48 -10.20 17.75 6.54
CA SER A 48 -9.95 16.99 5.32
C SER A 48 -9.90 15.50 5.63
N PHE A 49 -10.26 14.69 4.66
CA PHE A 49 -10.15 13.24 4.70
C PHE A 49 -9.67 12.74 3.34
N VAL A 50 -9.12 11.53 3.31
CA VAL A 50 -8.67 10.86 2.09
C VAL A 50 -9.69 9.78 1.75
N ASN A 51 -10.15 9.74 0.50
CA ASN A 51 -10.90 8.60 -0.04
C ASN A 51 -9.96 7.81 -0.96
N TYR A 52 -9.68 6.55 -0.60
CA TYR A 52 -8.74 5.72 -1.34
C TYR A 52 -9.40 4.95 -2.49
N THR A 53 -10.70 4.69 -2.40
CA THR A 53 -11.43 3.78 -3.30
C THR A 53 -12.24 4.50 -4.35
N GLN A 54 -12.51 5.80 -4.21
CA GLN A 54 -13.26 6.57 -5.21
C GLN A 54 -12.64 6.54 -6.61
N ARG A 55 -11.31 6.34 -6.72
CA ARG A 55 -10.60 6.18 -8.00
C ARG A 55 -10.51 4.74 -8.49
N GLY A 56 -10.94 3.76 -7.71
CA GLY A 56 -10.92 2.33 -8.03
C GLY A 56 -9.58 1.62 -7.79
N PHE A 57 -8.50 2.35 -7.50
CA PHE A 57 -7.19 1.77 -7.22
C PHE A 57 -6.36 2.65 -6.28
N TYR A 58 -5.52 2.01 -5.47
CA TYR A 58 -4.73 2.58 -4.40
C TYR A 58 -3.24 2.43 -4.68
N LYS A 59 -2.46 3.51 -4.54
CA LYS A 59 -1.01 3.45 -4.74
C LYS A 59 -0.29 3.09 -3.44
N VAL A 60 0.41 1.96 -3.46
CA VAL A 60 1.37 1.55 -2.42
C VAL A 60 2.76 2.05 -2.78
N LYS A 61 3.56 2.37 -1.77
CA LYS A 61 4.99 2.65 -1.93
C LYS A 61 5.79 2.04 -0.78
N PHE A 62 6.93 1.44 -1.09
CA PHE A 62 7.90 1.04 -0.09
C PHE A 62 9.33 1.22 -0.62
N THR A 63 10.29 1.34 0.30
CA THR A 63 11.70 1.50 -0.05
C THR A 63 12.48 0.32 0.50
N ILE A 64 13.35 -0.26 -0.34
CA ILE A 64 14.35 -1.25 0.06
C ILE A 64 15.75 -0.72 -0.21
N LYS A 65 16.73 -1.30 0.47
CA LYS A 65 18.14 -1.03 0.24
C LYS A 65 18.78 -2.29 -0.32
N LEU A 66 19.43 -2.17 -1.48
CA LEU A 66 20.16 -3.26 -2.11
C LEU A 66 21.64 -2.90 -2.20
N PRO A 67 22.58 -3.84 -1.99
CA PRO A 67 23.99 -3.60 -2.25
C PRO A 67 24.21 -3.14 -3.69
N ASN A 68 25.16 -2.22 -3.88
CA ASN A 68 25.60 -1.80 -5.21
C ASN A 68 26.68 -2.77 -5.72
N ASP A 69 26.27 -3.98 -6.05
CA ASP A 69 27.12 -5.06 -6.56
C ASP A 69 26.76 -5.43 -8.01
N ASP A 70 27.53 -6.32 -8.63
CA ASP A 70 27.32 -6.74 -10.02
C ASP A 70 25.98 -7.46 -10.23
N THR A 71 25.30 -7.87 -9.16
CA THR A 71 23.99 -8.55 -9.19
C THR A 71 22.82 -7.58 -9.03
N LEU A 72 23.05 -6.27 -8.88
CA LEU A 72 21.99 -5.28 -8.66
C LEU A 72 20.93 -5.33 -9.78
N ASN A 73 21.36 -5.38 -11.04
CA ASN A 73 20.42 -5.43 -12.17
C ASN A 73 19.58 -6.72 -12.14
N GLU A 74 20.20 -7.88 -11.87
CA GLU A 74 19.49 -9.15 -11.71
C GLU A 74 18.47 -9.11 -10.57
N LYS A 75 18.82 -8.49 -9.44
CA LYS A 75 17.91 -8.26 -8.31
C LYS A 75 16.72 -7.38 -8.70
N LEU A 76 16.94 -6.33 -9.49
CA LEU A 76 15.85 -5.47 -9.97
C LEU A 76 14.92 -6.21 -10.95
N ASP A 77 15.47 -7.03 -11.84
CA ASP A 77 14.69 -7.85 -12.78
C ASP A 77 13.83 -8.90 -12.05
N VAL A 78 14.41 -9.57 -11.05
CA VAL A 78 13.67 -10.51 -10.21
C VAL A 78 12.58 -9.80 -9.40
N LEU A 79 12.86 -8.61 -8.86
CA LEU A 79 11.86 -7.83 -8.14
C LEU A 79 10.71 -7.40 -9.07
N ASP A 80 11.01 -7.01 -10.31
CA ASP A 80 10.02 -6.70 -11.33
C ASP A 80 9.10 -7.90 -11.61
N GLU A 81 9.69 -9.08 -11.81
CA GLU A 81 8.97 -10.34 -12.04
C GLU A 81 8.04 -10.70 -10.87
N ILE A 82 8.53 -10.60 -9.64
CA ILE A 82 7.76 -10.91 -8.42
C ILE A 82 6.56 -9.97 -8.31
N ILE A 83 6.76 -8.66 -8.49
CA ILE A 83 5.67 -7.68 -8.38
C ILE A 83 4.64 -7.91 -9.47
N LYS A 84 5.09 -8.18 -10.70
CA LYS A 84 4.22 -8.46 -11.85
C LYS A 84 3.35 -9.71 -11.65
N ASN A 85 3.87 -10.73 -10.96
CA ASN A 85 3.15 -11.98 -10.72
C ASN A 85 2.37 -12.01 -9.39
N ASN A 86 2.38 -10.91 -8.61
CA ASN A 86 1.71 -10.86 -7.32
C ASN A 86 0.19 -10.64 -7.49
N ASN A 87 -0.62 -11.48 -6.85
CA ASN A 87 -2.09 -11.48 -7.00
C ASN A 87 -2.79 -10.22 -6.48
N TYR A 88 -2.14 -9.43 -5.63
CA TYR A 88 -2.70 -8.18 -5.12
C TYR A 88 -2.44 -7.01 -6.07
N VAL A 89 -1.34 -7.07 -6.84
CA VAL A 89 -0.86 -5.99 -7.68
C VAL A 89 -1.68 -5.90 -8.97
N LEU A 90 -2.12 -4.69 -9.31
CA LEU A 90 -2.83 -4.42 -10.55
C LEU A 90 -1.87 -4.32 -11.73
N ASP A 91 -2.14 -5.07 -12.81
CA ASP A 91 -1.42 -4.97 -14.09
C ASP A 91 -1.53 -3.57 -14.74
N ASN A 92 -2.66 -2.90 -14.54
CA ASN A 92 -2.91 -1.53 -14.99
C ASN A 92 -3.51 -0.72 -13.83
N PRO A 93 -2.82 0.30 -13.29
CA PRO A 93 -1.67 1.00 -13.90
C PRO A 93 -0.29 0.34 -13.78
N GLY A 94 -0.18 -0.87 -13.19
CA GLY A 94 1.08 -1.61 -13.10
C GLY A 94 1.93 -1.23 -11.88
N HIS A 95 3.23 -1.47 -11.97
CA HIS A 95 4.20 -1.06 -10.96
C HIS A 95 5.33 -0.23 -11.57
N SER A 96 6.17 0.31 -10.69
CA SER A 96 7.35 1.07 -11.08
C SER A 96 8.42 0.94 -10.01
N ILE A 97 9.65 0.72 -10.45
CA ILE A 97 10.82 0.59 -9.59
C ILE A 97 11.77 1.73 -9.93
N PHE A 98 12.21 2.49 -8.92
CA PHE A 98 13.09 3.63 -9.09
C PHE A 98 14.29 3.52 -8.17
N ILE A 99 15.48 3.81 -8.68
CA ILE A 99 16.62 4.15 -7.83
C ILE A 99 16.43 5.59 -7.36
N THR A 100 16.31 5.82 -6.06
CA THR A 100 16.09 7.16 -5.49
C THR A 100 17.30 7.72 -4.75
N GLY A 101 18.30 6.87 -4.47
CA GLY A 101 19.48 7.28 -3.74
C GLY A 101 20.60 6.26 -3.87
N MET A 102 21.82 6.72 -3.59
CA MET A 102 23.04 5.92 -3.57
C MET A 102 23.85 6.32 -2.34
N SER A 103 24.37 5.32 -1.63
CA SER A 103 25.15 5.51 -0.40
C SER A 103 26.27 4.46 -0.30
N ALA A 104 27.15 4.61 0.68
CA ALA A 104 28.17 3.60 1.01
C ALA A 104 27.57 2.23 1.41
N PHE A 105 26.29 2.20 1.81
CA PHE A 105 25.57 0.98 2.20
C PHE A 105 24.74 0.38 1.05
N GLY A 106 24.86 0.93 -0.17
CA GLY A 106 24.14 0.47 -1.35
C GLY A 106 23.15 1.49 -1.92
N MET A 107 22.28 0.99 -2.78
CA MET A 107 21.28 1.73 -3.54
C MET A 107 19.93 1.72 -2.82
N GLU A 108 19.28 2.87 -2.76
CA GLU A 108 17.91 3.00 -2.25
C GLU A 108 16.94 2.85 -3.41
N ILE A 109 16.10 1.81 -3.34
CA ILE A 109 15.14 1.44 -4.37
C ILE A 109 13.73 1.73 -3.86
N LEU A 110 13.02 2.64 -4.53
CA LEU A 110 11.62 2.94 -4.30
C LEU A 110 10.74 2.13 -5.25
N VAL A 111 9.91 1.28 -4.67
CA VAL A 111 8.90 0.50 -5.39
C VAL A 111 7.55 1.17 -5.21
N LYS A 112 6.79 1.26 -6.31
CA LYS A 112 5.40 1.73 -6.32
C LYS A 112 4.56 0.75 -7.12
N PHE A 113 3.37 0.43 -6.62
CA PHE A 113 2.41 -0.40 -7.33
C PHE A 113 0.99 0.00 -6.92
N PHE A 114 -0.01 -0.59 -7.58
CA PHE A 114 -1.42 -0.30 -7.28
C PHE A 114 -2.18 -1.54 -6.81
N LEU A 115 -3.08 -1.34 -5.86
CA LEU A 115 -3.98 -2.34 -5.28
C LEU A 115 -5.44 -1.96 -5.52
N ILE A 116 -6.34 -2.94 -5.55
CA ILE A 116 -7.80 -2.69 -5.50
C ILE A 116 -8.22 -2.31 -4.08
N ASN A 117 -7.72 -3.05 -3.09
CA ASN A 117 -8.09 -2.89 -1.68
C ASN A 117 -6.93 -2.29 -0.88
N PRO A 118 -7.02 -1.01 -0.45
CA PRO A 118 -6.02 -0.37 0.40
C PRO A 118 -5.68 -1.10 1.70
N LEU A 119 -6.57 -1.97 2.21
CA LEU A 119 -6.31 -2.70 3.45
C LEU A 119 -5.32 -3.86 3.26
N ASP A 120 -5.08 -4.28 2.02
CA ASP A 120 -4.16 -5.39 1.68
C ASP A 120 -2.70 -4.92 1.54
N ASP A 121 -2.41 -3.62 1.69
CA ASP A 121 -1.08 -3.02 1.56
C ASP A 121 0.01 -3.82 2.29
N ASN A 122 -0.16 -4.01 3.61
CA ASN A 122 0.84 -4.71 4.41
C ASN A 122 1.04 -6.17 4.00
N ILE A 123 -0.03 -6.83 3.53
CA ILE A 123 0.04 -8.24 3.11
C ILE A 123 0.79 -8.31 1.78
N ALA A 124 0.41 -7.48 0.80
CA ALA A 124 1.06 -7.41 -0.51
C ALA A 124 2.56 -7.09 -0.39
N VAL A 125 2.91 -6.06 0.40
CA VAL A 125 4.33 -5.70 0.64
C VAL A 125 5.07 -6.84 1.32
N SER A 126 4.47 -7.49 2.33
CA SER A 126 5.13 -8.60 3.02
C SER A 126 5.34 -9.82 2.11
N GLU A 127 4.39 -10.14 1.24
CA GLU A 127 4.51 -11.26 0.30
C GLU A 127 5.62 -11.01 -0.71
N ILE A 128 5.64 -9.82 -1.34
CA ILE A 128 6.67 -9.39 -2.28
C ILE A 128 8.06 -9.47 -1.63
N LEU A 129 8.23 -8.91 -0.43
CA LEU A 129 9.51 -8.92 0.27
C LEU A 129 9.96 -10.32 0.67
N ASN A 130 9.03 -11.18 1.08
CA ASN A 130 9.34 -12.57 1.45
C ASN A 130 9.75 -13.40 0.23
N GLU A 131 9.04 -13.28 -0.89
CA GLU A 131 9.43 -13.96 -2.13
C GLU A 131 10.80 -13.47 -2.62
N PHE A 132 11.00 -12.15 -2.62
CA PHE A 132 12.28 -11.56 -3.00
C PHE A 132 13.42 -12.05 -2.13
N ARG A 133 13.22 -12.09 -0.81
CA ARG A 133 14.21 -12.64 0.15
C ARG A 133 14.51 -14.12 -0.13
N ASN A 134 13.50 -14.92 -0.45
CA ASN A 134 13.66 -16.35 -0.69
C ASN A 134 14.42 -16.65 -1.99
N ARG A 135 14.27 -15.82 -3.03
CA ARG A 135 15.00 -16.00 -4.30
C ARG A 135 16.48 -15.70 -4.20
N PHE A 136 16.88 -14.78 -3.31
CA PHE A 136 18.28 -14.40 -3.11
C PHE A 136 18.92 -15.01 -1.86
N ASP A 137 18.23 -15.97 -1.22
CA ASP A 137 18.69 -16.77 -0.09
C ASP A 137 19.53 -15.93 0.88
N PHE A 138 18.91 -14.91 1.49
CA PHE A 138 19.49 -14.29 2.70
C PHE A 138 19.44 -15.33 3.83
N LYS A 139 20.26 -16.38 3.72
CA LYS A 139 20.68 -17.20 4.84
C LYS A 139 21.45 -16.26 5.76
N TYR A 140 20.73 -15.71 6.72
CA TYR A 140 21.36 -15.36 7.97
C TYR A 140 21.84 -16.68 8.56
N ASP A 141 23.08 -17.04 8.25
CA ASP A 141 23.84 -18.00 9.03
C ASP A 141 23.91 -17.41 10.45
N PHE A 142 23.15 -18.01 11.37
CA PHE A 142 23.29 -17.81 12.81
C PHE A 142 24.36 -18.75 13.35
#